data_AF-A0A2M6YK36-F1
#
_entry.id   AF-A0A2M6YK36-F1
#
_cell.length_a   1.000
_cell.length_b   1.000
_cell.length_c   1.000
_cell.angle_alpha   90.00
_cell.angle_beta   90.00
_cell.angle_gamma   90.00
#
_symmetry.space_group_name_H-M   'P 1'
#
loop_
_entity.id
_entity.type
_entity.pdbx_description
1 polymer ?
#
loop_
_entity_poly.entity_id
_entity_poly.type
_entity_poly.pdbx_seq_one_letter_code
_entity_poly.pdbx_strand_id
1 'polypeptide(L)'
;MAEQAVRIGWETAIISTQVPWRVRRMPGGGGRRGVLMPLPIPSRKRRRSSSNVKGWMNVGVFMKLGLLLAAFGTTEPDGDDSLARVEAAARLVFPGVKIARAFTSRFIRGKLEQAGRPVAAPGDALRRLAAAGCSRILVWPLFVAAGKEFSGLKSELECACGVLDPGVSVLVGTPLLDARPDTRWIAAALAGILPGKPGPPTAVILVGHGHERQPLAGGYGQLLQVLRQSGGRYYFGALEGTDSLDALLAVLAQDQVRNVLLLPLLVLIGRHVKEDLAGPGAGSWRSILNARGISCQVLERSIADSEDLLLGWLEPLRTAPDLTGKPAAGRHSRLTFLA
;
A
#
# COMPACT_ATOMS: atom_id res chain seq x y z
N MET A 1 -24.70 -29.69 -27.77
CA MET A 1 -23.57 -30.11 -28.63
C MET A 1 -23.41 -29.07 -29.73
N ALA A 2 -22.23 -28.43 -29.75
CA ALA A 2 -21.63 -27.61 -30.84
C ALA A 2 -22.40 -26.37 -31.32
N GLU A 3 -21.98 -25.16 -30.92
CA GLU A 3 -20.90 -24.33 -31.52
C GLU A 3 -21.48 -23.30 -32.52
N GLN A 4 -21.56 -22.04 -32.08
CA GLN A 4 -21.53 -20.88 -32.97
C GLN A 4 -20.39 -19.97 -32.53
N ALA A 5 -19.28 -20.09 -33.25
CA ALA A 5 -18.13 -19.21 -33.15
C ALA A 5 -18.38 -17.96 -34.01
N VAL A 6 -18.42 -16.78 -33.39
CA VAL A 6 -18.30 -15.50 -34.10
C VAL A 6 -16.89 -14.97 -33.87
N ARG A 7 -16.07 -15.12 -34.91
CA ARG A 7 -14.78 -14.42 -35.07
C ARG A 7 -15.05 -13.02 -35.62
N ILE A 8 -14.65 -11.99 -34.89
CA ILE A 8 -14.43 -10.62 -35.40
C ILE A 8 -13.21 -10.12 -34.59
N GLY A 9 -12.00 -10.06 -35.15
CA GLY A 9 -11.54 -9.02 -36.06
C GLY A 9 -10.88 -7.90 -35.24
N TRP A 10 -9.59 -8.03 -34.93
CA TRP A 10 -8.82 -6.98 -34.24
C TRP A 10 -7.94 -6.26 -35.26
N GLU A 11 -8.36 -5.07 -35.70
CA GLU A 11 -7.49 -4.08 -36.34
C GLU A 11 -7.55 -2.74 -35.57
N THR A 12 -6.34 -2.32 -35.22
CA THR A 12 -5.77 -1.02 -34.86
C THR A 12 -6.65 0.24 -34.79
N ALA A 13 -6.53 0.99 -33.68
CA ALA A 13 -6.66 2.45 -33.68
C ALA A 13 -5.68 3.08 -32.68
N ILE A 14 -4.53 3.53 -33.19
CA ILE A 14 -3.66 4.51 -32.53
C ILE A 14 -4.31 5.86 -32.76
N ILE A 15 -4.81 6.52 -31.71
CA ILE A 15 -5.24 7.91 -31.79
C ILE A 15 -4.33 8.76 -30.90
N SER A 16 -3.46 9.48 -31.61
CA SER A 16 -2.74 10.67 -31.16
C SER A 16 -3.74 11.82 -30.97
N THR A 17 -3.73 12.46 -29.80
CA THR A 17 -4.30 13.81 -29.64
C THR A 17 -3.29 14.71 -28.93
N GLN A 18 -2.55 15.46 -29.74
CA GLN A 18 -1.95 16.74 -29.33
C GLN A 18 -3.07 17.77 -29.20
N VAL A 19 -3.05 18.56 -28.13
CA VAL A 19 -3.78 19.85 -28.05
C VAL A 19 -2.74 20.96 -27.88
N PRO A 20 -2.77 22.04 -28.68
CA PRO A 20 -1.69 23.03 -28.75
C PRO A 20 -1.91 24.23 -27.83
N TRP A 21 -0.81 24.74 -27.27
CA TRP A 21 -0.76 26.07 -26.64
C TRP A 21 -0.60 27.15 -27.72
N ARG A 22 -1.49 28.15 -27.73
CA ARG A 22 -1.36 29.38 -28.52
C ARG A 22 -1.06 30.54 -27.58
N VAL A 23 0.13 31.13 -27.69
CA VAL A 23 0.39 32.51 -27.23
C VAL A 23 0.82 33.32 -28.44
N ARG A 24 0.12 34.44 -28.65
CA ARG A 24 0.20 35.33 -29.80
C ARG A 24 1.30 36.38 -29.57
N ARG A 25 2.30 36.46 -30.46
CA ARG A 25 3.04 37.70 -30.77
C ARG A 25 3.37 37.73 -32.27
N MET A 26 3.07 38.87 -32.91
CA MET A 26 3.46 39.22 -34.30
C MET A 26 4.62 40.24 -34.24
N PRO A 27 5.22 40.67 -35.36
CA PRO A 27 6.10 39.90 -36.24
C PRO A 27 7.49 40.57 -36.36
N GLY A 28 8.52 39.82 -36.73
CA GLY A 28 9.81 40.43 -37.03
C GLY A 28 10.85 39.45 -37.55
N GLY A 29 11.01 39.42 -38.87
CA GLY A 29 12.31 39.34 -39.55
C GLY A 29 13.10 38.02 -39.55
N GLY A 30 13.37 37.54 -40.76
CA GLY A 30 14.65 36.88 -41.08
C GLY A 30 14.65 35.36 -41.06
N GLY A 31 14.89 34.78 -42.23
CA GLY A 31 14.84 33.34 -42.46
C GLY A 31 16.07 32.58 -41.99
N ARG A 32 15.88 31.26 -41.88
CA ARG A 32 16.80 30.17 -42.24
C ARG A 32 16.04 28.85 -42.09
N ARG A 33 15.99 28.06 -43.16
CA ARG A 33 15.45 26.68 -43.12
C ARG A 33 16.41 25.82 -42.30
N GLY A 34 15.99 25.42 -41.10
CA GLY A 34 16.62 24.34 -40.34
C GLY A 34 15.79 23.07 -40.51
N VAL A 35 16.37 22.05 -41.13
CA VAL A 35 15.79 20.71 -41.18
C VAL A 35 15.95 20.09 -39.79
N LEU A 36 14.84 19.82 -39.11
CA LEU A 36 14.81 19.14 -37.81
C LEU A 36 14.62 17.63 -38.05
N MET A 37 15.65 16.82 -37.81
CA MET A 37 15.49 15.36 -37.77
C MET A 37 14.78 14.93 -36.48
N PRO A 38 13.84 13.98 -36.51
CA PRO A 38 13.23 13.45 -35.30
C PRO A 38 14.25 12.61 -34.52
N LEU A 39 14.38 12.91 -33.23
CA LEU A 39 15.09 12.07 -32.27
C LEU A 39 14.37 10.71 -32.12
N PRO A 40 15.10 9.58 -32.01
CA PRO A 40 14.48 8.27 -31.89
C PRO A 40 13.75 8.13 -30.54
N ILE A 41 12.48 7.76 -30.63
CA ILE A 41 11.67 7.31 -29.49
C ILE A 41 12.27 5.97 -28.99
N PRO A 42 12.68 5.83 -27.71
CA PRO A 42 13.12 4.54 -27.24
C PRO A 42 11.90 3.63 -27.06
N SER A 43 11.71 2.71 -28.00
CA SER A 43 10.77 1.59 -27.87
C SER A 43 11.20 0.75 -26.67
N ARG A 44 10.42 0.76 -25.59
CA ARG A 44 10.67 -0.09 -24.41
C ARG A 44 10.24 -1.53 -24.72
N LYS A 45 10.97 -2.21 -25.60
CA LYS A 45 10.97 -3.67 -25.66
C LYS A 45 11.44 -4.15 -24.29
N ARG A 46 10.59 -4.92 -23.58
CA ARG A 46 10.95 -5.66 -22.37
C ARG A 46 12.08 -6.63 -22.75
N ARG A 47 13.33 -6.18 -22.64
CA ARG A 47 14.48 -7.08 -22.57
C ARG A 47 14.32 -7.87 -21.28
N ARG A 48 13.87 -9.11 -21.38
CA ARG A 48 14.21 -10.13 -20.38
C ARG A 48 15.72 -10.29 -20.46
N SER A 49 16.47 -9.53 -19.68
CA SER A 49 17.87 -9.82 -19.43
C SER A 49 17.92 -10.96 -18.43
N SER A 50 18.07 -12.17 -18.94
CA SER A 50 18.68 -13.28 -18.22
C SER A 50 20.15 -12.95 -17.99
N SER A 51 20.41 -11.99 -17.09
CA SER A 51 21.75 -11.59 -16.67
C SER A 51 21.85 -11.80 -15.16
N ASN A 52 22.47 -12.92 -14.78
CA ASN A 52 23.19 -13.16 -13.54
C ASN A 52 22.55 -12.66 -12.24
N VAL A 53 21.71 -13.53 -11.64
CA VAL A 53 21.31 -13.47 -10.22
C VAL A 53 22.43 -13.99 -9.28
N LYS A 54 23.69 -14.08 -9.76
CA LYS A 54 24.85 -14.46 -8.95
C LYS A 54 25.76 -13.26 -8.78
N GLY A 55 25.72 -12.63 -7.60
CA GLY A 55 26.48 -11.41 -7.34
C GLY A 55 26.32 -10.77 -5.95
N TRP A 56 26.61 -11.54 -4.89
CA TRP A 56 27.26 -11.07 -3.65
C TRP A 56 26.38 -10.29 -2.64
N MET A 57 25.60 -11.07 -1.89
CA MET A 57 25.21 -10.80 -0.48
C MET A 57 25.71 -12.01 0.33
N ASN A 58 26.26 -11.79 1.53
CA ASN A 58 26.77 -12.86 2.38
C ASN A 58 25.64 -13.86 2.69
N VAL A 59 25.77 -15.09 2.20
CA VAL A 59 24.83 -16.20 2.43
C VAL A 59 24.55 -16.38 3.93
N GLY A 60 25.55 -16.11 4.78
CA GLY A 60 25.41 -16.16 6.24
C GLY A 60 24.46 -15.11 6.86
N VAL A 61 24.24 -13.96 6.22
CA VAL A 61 23.32 -12.91 6.72
C VAL A 61 21.86 -13.33 6.54
N PHE A 62 21.52 -13.98 5.42
CA PHE A 62 20.17 -14.49 5.19
C PHE A 62 19.86 -15.73 6.04
N MET A 63 20.85 -16.57 6.36
CA MET A 63 20.64 -17.76 7.21
C MET A 63 20.31 -17.42 8.67
N LYS A 64 20.62 -16.20 9.14
CA LYS A 64 20.30 -15.72 10.49
C LYS A 64 19.28 -14.58 10.50
N LEU A 65 18.66 -14.29 9.35
CA LEU A 65 17.61 -13.29 9.26
C LEU A 65 16.26 -13.92 9.66
N GLY A 66 15.52 -13.20 10.51
CA GLY A 66 14.10 -13.42 10.75
C GLY A 66 13.27 -12.26 10.22
N LEU A 67 12.06 -12.54 9.76
CA LEU A 67 11.09 -11.54 9.35
C LEU A 67 9.84 -11.65 10.23
N LEU A 68 9.49 -10.57 10.92
CA LEU A 68 8.27 -10.47 11.72
C LEU A 68 7.23 -9.63 10.97
N LEU A 69 6.12 -10.25 10.59
CA LEU A 69 4.94 -9.58 10.03
C LEU A 69 4.06 -9.11 11.18
N ALA A 70 4.02 -7.79 11.42
CA ALA A 70 3.25 -7.21 12.51
C ALA A 70 2.03 -6.47 11.97
N ALA A 71 0.84 -7.04 12.14
CA ALA A 71 -0.44 -6.45 11.71
C ALA A 71 -1.26 -5.99 12.91
N PHE A 72 -2.25 -5.11 12.72
CA PHE A 72 -3.24 -4.84 13.77
C PHE A 72 -3.98 -6.13 14.17
N GLY A 73 -4.37 -6.91 13.17
CA GLY A 73 -5.09 -8.17 13.30
C GLY A 73 -6.57 -8.03 12.97
N THR A 74 -7.22 -9.16 12.71
CA THR A 74 -8.68 -9.26 12.52
C THR A 74 -9.15 -10.65 12.94
N THR A 75 -10.44 -10.77 13.25
CA THR A 75 -11.10 -12.05 13.50
C THR A 75 -11.82 -12.58 12.25
N GLU A 76 -11.89 -11.78 11.20
CA GLU A 76 -12.63 -12.12 9.97
C GLU A 76 -11.79 -13.01 9.03
N PRO A 77 -12.38 -14.05 8.39
CA PRO A 77 -11.68 -14.96 7.48
C PRO A 77 -10.95 -14.27 6.31
N ASP A 78 -11.54 -13.23 5.69
CA ASP A 78 -10.92 -12.47 4.59
C ASP A 78 -9.60 -11.78 5.01
N GLY A 79 -9.43 -11.58 6.31
CA GLY A 79 -8.18 -11.16 6.91
C GLY A 79 -7.06 -12.18 6.77
N ASP A 80 -7.39 -13.47 6.88
CA ASP A 80 -6.43 -14.56 6.69
C ASP A 80 -5.96 -14.61 5.23
N ASP A 81 -6.85 -14.38 4.27
CA ASP A 81 -6.50 -14.27 2.84
C ASP A 81 -5.57 -13.10 2.57
N SER A 82 -5.88 -11.93 3.15
CA SER A 82 -5.03 -10.74 3.05
C SER A 82 -3.63 -11.01 3.62
N LEU A 83 -3.56 -11.68 4.78
CA LEU A 83 -2.29 -12.05 5.42
C LEU A 83 -1.53 -13.12 4.62
N ALA A 84 -2.23 -14.05 3.98
CA ALA A 84 -1.62 -15.06 3.11
C ALA A 84 -0.95 -14.41 1.89
N ARG A 85 -1.55 -13.38 1.29
CA ARG A 85 -0.94 -12.60 0.19
C ARG A 85 0.29 -11.84 0.65
N VAL A 86 0.21 -11.19 1.81
CA VAL A 86 1.37 -10.53 2.46
C VAL A 86 2.51 -11.53 2.67
N GLU A 87 2.20 -12.73 3.17
CA GLU A 87 3.20 -13.77 3.35
C GLU A 87 3.80 -14.30 2.05
N ALA A 88 2.99 -14.44 1.01
CA ALA A 88 3.46 -14.84 -0.30
C ALA A 88 4.48 -13.82 -0.83
N ALA A 89 4.15 -12.52 -0.78
CA ALA A 89 5.08 -11.45 -1.14
C ALA A 89 6.36 -11.48 -0.27
N ALA A 90 6.21 -11.71 1.03
CA ALA A 90 7.34 -11.84 1.93
C ALA A 90 8.29 -12.98 1.56
N ARG A 91 7.75 -14.16 1.19
CA ARG A 91 8.55 -15.31 0.73
C ARG A 91 9.23 -15.06 -0.62
N LEU A 92 8.62 -14.28 -1.50
CA LEU A 92 9.23 -13.87 -2.77
C LEU A 92 10.45 -12.96 -2.54
N VAL A 93 10.32 -11.97 -1.66
CA VAL A 93 11.38 -11.00 -1.38
C VAL A 93 12.48 -11.59 -0.48
N PHE A 94 12.10 -12.44 0.48
CA PHE A 94 13.00 -13.07 1.46
C PHE A 94 12.93 -14.61 1.39
N PRO A 95 13.43 -15.22 0.30
CA PRO A 95 13.41 -16.67 0.17
C PRO A 95 14.27 -17.35 1.24
N GLY A 96 13.71 -18.37 1.90
CA GLY A 96 14.41 -19.16 2.93
C GLY A 96 14.55 -18.50 4.32
N VAL A 97 14.01 -17.28 4.50
CA VAL A 97 14.00 -16.57 5.79
C VAL A 97 12.89 -17.11 6.69
N LYS A 98 13.14 -17.18 8.00
CA LYS A 98 12.12 -17.54 8.99
C LYS A 98 11.12 -16.40 9.14
N ILE A 99 9.85 -16.67 8.84
CA ILE A 99 8.76 -15.69 8.94
C ILE A 99 7.90 -16.01 10.17
N ALA A 100 7.64 -15.00 11.00
CA ALA A 100 6.67 -15.07 12.09
C ALA A 100 5.55 -14.04 11.90
N ARG A 101 4.35 -14.35 12.39
CA ARG A 101 3.20 -13.46 12.43
C ARG A 101 2.99 -12.94 13.85
N ALA A 102 2.61 -11.68 13.97
CA ALA A 102 2.09 -11.12 15.22
C ALA A 102 0.95 -10.15 14.95
N PHE A 103 -0.02 -10.11 15.87
CA PHE A 103 -1.07 -9.12 15.89
C PHE A 103 -0.85 -8.13 17.02
N THR A 104 -0.94 -6.83 16.79
CA THR A 104 -0.71 -5.80 17.82
C THR A 104 -1.92 -5.59 18.71
N SER A 105 -3.15 -5.83 18.21
CA SER A 105 -4.37 -5.64 18.99
C SER A 105 -4.56 -6.75 20.02
N ARG A 106 -4.41 -6.40 21.32
CA ARG A 106 -4.70 -7.31 22.44
C ARG A 106 -6.13 -7.83 22.41
N PHE A 107 -7.09 -6.99 22.01
CA PHE A 107 -8.49 -7.36 21.90
C PHE A 107 -8.72 -8.45 20.85
N ILE A 108 -8.13 -8.29 19.65
CA ILE A 108 -8.21 -9.30 18.59
C ILE A 108 -7.51 -10.59 19.01
N ARG A 109 -6.30 -10.51 19.59
CA ARG A 109 -5.59 -11.70 20.11
C ARG A 109 -6.45 -12.46 21.13
N GLY A 110 -7.08 -11.77 22.08
CA GLY A 110 -7.95 -12.38 23.09
C GLY A 110 -9.17 -13.07 22.48
N LYS A 111 -9.82 -12.45 21.48
CA LYS A 111 -10.93 -13.09 20.74
C LYS A 111 -10.49 -14.34 20.00
N LEU A 112 -9.33 -14.29 19.34
CA LEU A 112 -8.78 -15.43 18.61
C LEU A 112 -8.36 -16.56 19.54
N GLU A 113 -7.79 -16.24 20.69
CA GLU A 113 -7.44 -17.21 21.73
C GLU A 113 -8.69 -17.93 22.28
N GLN A 114 -9.76 -17.18 22.58
CA GLN A 114 -11.05 -17.77 22.98
C GLN A 114 -11.65 -18.67 21.90
N ALA A 115 -11.41 -18.35 20.62
CA ALA A 115 -11.82 -19.16 19.48
C ALA A 115 -10.84 -20.33 19.15
N GLY A 116 -9.84 -20.60 20.01
CA GLY A 116 -8.88 -21.70 19.81
C GLY A 116 -7.83 -21.46 18.72
N ARG A 117 -7.64 -20.20 18.29
CA ARG A 117 -6.72 -19.79 17.21
C ARG A 117 -5.69 -18.75 17.69
N PRO A 118 -4.89 -19.04 18.73
CA PRO A 118 -4.02 -18.05 19.34
C PRO A 118 -3.00 -17.48 18.33
N VAL A 119 -2.80 -16.16 18.36
CA VAL A 119 -1.79 -15.44 17.58
C VAL A 119 -0.87 -14.70 18.53
N ALA A 120 0.44 -14.76 18.26
CA ALA A 120 1.46 -14.17 19.11
C ALA A 120 1.34 -12.63 19.19
N ALA A 121 1.71 -12.09 20.35
CA ALA A 121 2.05 -10.68 20.48
C ALA A 121 3.40 -10.38 19.78
N PRO A 122 3.65 -9.16 19.30
CA PRO A 122 4.92 -8.78 18.69
C PRO A 122 6.15 -9.16 19.51
N GLY A 123 6.15 -8.90 20.82
CA GLY A 123 7.26 -9.25 21.70
C GLY A 123 7.51 -10.76 21.80
N ASP A 124 6.46 -11.57 21.83
CA ASP A 124 6.59 -13.04 21.86
C ASP A 124 7.13 -13.59 20.53
N ALA A 125 6.62 -13.07 19.41
CA ALA A 125 7.08 -13.47 18.09
C ALA A 125 8.56 -13.11 17.88
N LEU A 126 8.97 -11.94 18.38
CA LEU A 126 10.37 -11.50 18.38
C LEU A 126 11.27 -12.48 19.16
N ARG A 127 10.90 -12.83 20.39
CA ARG A 127 11.63 -13.80 21.22
C ARG A 127 11.70 -15.17 20.56
N ARG A 128 10.62 -15.63 19.92
CA ARG A 128 10.59 -16.92 19.20
C ARG A 128 11.55 -16.93 18.01
N LEU A 129 11.62 -15.83 17.25
CA LEU A 129 12.59 -15.71 16.15
C LEU A 129 14.03 -15.71 16.66
N ALA A 130 14.32 -14.98 17.74
CA ALA A 130 15.63 -14.98 18.37
C ALA A 130 16.04 -16.39 18.87
N ALA A 131 15.16 -17.06 19.62
CA ALA A 131 15.37 -18.43 20.11
C ALA A 131 15.53 -19.45 18.96
N ALA A 132 14.95 -19.15 17.79
CA ALA A 132 15.12 -19.95 16.58
C ALA A 132 16.46 -19.69 15.84
N GLY A 133 17.37 -18.92 16.44
CA GLY A 133 18.71 -18.63 15.91
C GLY A 133 18.80 -17.39 15.01
N CYS A 134 17.75 -16.56 14.95
CA CYS A 134 17.79 -15.33 14.16
C CYS A 134 18.56 -14.24 14.92
N SER A 135 19.74 -13.85 14.44
CA SER A 135 20.54 -12.77 15.03
C SER A 135 20.24 -11.40 14.42
N ARG A 136 19.44 -11.36 13.36
CA ARG A 136 18.94 -10.12 12.75
C ARG A 136 17.47 -10.31 12.46
N ILE A 137 16.61 -9.43 12.96
CA ILE A 137 15.16 -9.54 12.83
C ILE A 137 14.65 -8.27 12.20
N LEU A 138 14.08 -8.38 11.00
CA LEU A 138 13.35 -7.30 10.36
C LEU A 138 11.88 -7.40 10.76
N VAL A 139 11.34 -6.33 11.33
CA VAL A 139 9.91 -6.19 11.56
C VAL A 139 9.32 -5.40 10.41
N TRP A 140 8.37 -5.99 9.69
CA TRP A 140 7.57 -5.31 8.69
C TRP A 140 6.23 -4.91 9.31
N PRO A 141 6.05 -3.61 9.65
CA PRO A 141 4.78 -3.13 10.19
C PRO A 141 3.75 -3.02 9.07
N LEU A 142 2.70 -3.81 9.14
CA LEU A 142 1.60 -3.82 8.18
C LEU A 142 0.59 -2.69 8.48
N PHE A 143 1.10 -1.47 8.59
CA PHE A 143 0.32 -0.25 8.78
C PHE A 143 0.42 0.67 7.57
N VAL A 144 -0.71 1.26 7.19
CA VAL A 144 -0.74 2.22 6.07
C VAL A 144 -0.08 3.54 6.46
N ALA A 145 -0.20 3.99 7.71
CA ALA A 145 0.39 5.24 8.17
C ALA A 145 1.03 5.11 9.55
N ALA A 146 1.93 6.03 9.87
CA ALA A 146 2.58 6.13 11.18
C ALA A 146 1.65 6.76 12.23
N GLY A 147 0.72 5.96 12.76
CA GLY A 147 -0.22 6.36 13.80
C GLY A 147 0.14 5.85 15.20
N LYS A 148 -0.86 5.89 16.10
CA LYS A 148 -0.74 5.37 17.48
C LYS A 148 -0.40 3.88 17.51
N GLU A 149 -0.96 3.09 16.60
CA GLU A 149 -0.76 1.64 16.49
C GLU A 149 0.69 1.33 16.15
N PHE A 150 1.29 2.11 15.24
CA PHE A 150 2.71 1.96 14.89
C PHE A 150 3.62 2.39 16.04
N SER A 151 3.30 3.49 16.71
CA SER A 151 4.04 3.93 17.91
C SER A 151 3.97 2.90 19.04
N GLY A 152 2.78 2.33 19.29
CA GLY A 152 2.59 1.27 20.27
C GLY A 152 3.35 -0.01 19.93
N LEU A 153 3.39 -0.40 18.65
CA LEU A 153 4.23 -1.51 18.19
C LEU A 153 5.71 -1.26 18.52
N LYS A 154 6.24 -0.06 18.21
CA LYS A 154 7.64 0.27 18.50
C LYS A 154 7.93 0.17 20.00
N SER A 155 7.10 0.76 20.85
CA SER A 155 7.28 0.68 22.30
C SER A 155 7.22 -0.75 22.83
N GLU A 156 6.31 -1.59 22.33
CA GLU A 156 6.27 -3.02 22.71
C GLU A 156 7.55 -3.75 22.30
N LEU A 157 8.07 -3.49 21.09
CA LEU A 157 9.30 -4.08 20.59
C LEU A 157 10.52 -3.59 21.36
N GLU A 158 10.61 -2.30 21.69
CA GLU A 158 11.69 -1.71 22.51
C GLU A 158 11.77 -2.41 23.86
N CYS A 159 10.63 -2.59 24.55
CA CYS A 159 10.57 -3.35 25.79
C CYS A 159 11.02 -4.80 25.61
N ALA A 160 10.61 -5.44 24.51
CA ALA A 160 10.98 -6.83 24.22
C ALA A 160 12.47 -6.99 23.87
N CYS A 161 13.11 -5.97 23.28
CA CYS A 161 14.53 -5.98 22.95
C CYS A 161 15.41 -6.00 24.20
N GLY A 162 14.98 -5.38 25.30
CA GLY A 162 15.75 -5.32 26.55
C GLY A 162 16.04 -6.67 27.21
N VAL A 163 15.41 -7.75 26.75
CA VAL A 163 15.61 -9.12 27.25
C VAL A 163 16.15 -10.10 26.18
N LEU A 164 16.52 -9.59 25.00
CA LEU A 164 17.14 -10.41 23.95
C LEU A 164 18.65 -10.55 24.18
N ASP A 165 19.24 -11.60 23.60
CA ASP A 165 20.69 -11.76 23.59
C ASP A 165 21.38 -10.55 22.93
N PRO A 166 22.52 -10.05 23.45
CA PRO A 166 23.22 -8.88 22.88
C PRO A 166 23.64 -9.00 21.42
N GLY A 167 23.65 -10.22 20.86
CA GLY A 167 23.95 -10.48 19.45
C GLY A 167 22.74 -10.40 18.52
N VAL A 168 21.53 -10.13 19.03
CA VAL A 168 20.30 -10.02 18.25
C VAL A 168 20.02 -8.56 17.94
N SER A 169 19.94 -8.25 16.64
CA SER A 169 19.58 -6.92 16.15
C SER A 169 18.16 -6.89 15.60
N VAL A 170 17.40 -5.84 15.91
CA VAL A 170 15.99 -5.65 15.56
C VAL A 170 15.84 -4.34 14.78
N LEU A 171 15.38 -4.47 13.54
CA LEU A 171 15.14 -3.36 12.63
C LEU A 171 13.64 -3.28 12.33
N VAL A 172 13.06 -2.09 12.41
CA VAL A 172 11.64 -1.88 12.12
C VAL A 172 11.50 -1.07 10.84
N GLY A 173 10.76 -1.63 9.87
CA GLY A 173 10.41 -0.95 8.63
C GLY A 173 9.51 0.27 8.85
N THR A 174 9.39 1.13 7.84
CA THR A 174 8.39 2.20 7.86
C THR A 174 7.00 1.72 7.42
N PRO A 175 5.92 2.33 7.93
CA PRO A 175 4.58 2.22 7.36
C PRO A 175 4.56 2.63 5.88
N LEU A 176 3.51 2.23 5.14
CA LEU A 176 3.42 2.50 3.70
C LEU A 176 3.50 3.99 3.34
N LEU A 177 2.77 4.82 4.10
CA LEU A 177 2.73 6.28 4.02
C LEU A 177 3.49 6.86 5.20
N ASP A 178 4.82 6.78 5.14
CA ASP A 178 5.71 7.36 6.14
C ASP A 178 5.81 8.90 6.01
N ALA A 179 6.79 9.53 6.68
CA ALA A 179 6.93 10.98 6.68
C ALA A 179 7.25 11.58 5.29
N ARG A 180 7.93 10.82 4.42
CA ARG A 180 8.32 11.23 3.05
C ARG A 180 8.09 10.06 2.09
N PRO A 181 6.83 9.63 1.91
CA PRO A 181 6.55 8.51 1.05
C PRO A 181 6.79 8.94 -0.40
N ASP A 182 7.39 8.06 -1.19
CA ASP A 182 7.33 8.22 -2.64
C ASP A 182 5.91 7.84 -3.09
N THR A 183 4.98 8.79 -3.03
CA THR A 183 3.57 8.54 -3.28
C THR A 183 3.26 8.26 -4.76
N ARG A 184 4.21 8.49 -5.67
CA ARG A 184 4.01 8.27 -7.11
C ARG A 184 3.87 6.79 -7.44
N TRP A 185 4.76 5.94 -6.91
CA TRP A 185 4.65 4.50 -7.14
C TRP A 185 3.44 3.91 -6.41
N ILE A 186 3.08 4.44 -5.24
CA ILE A 186 1.88 4.02 -4.50
C ILE A 186 0.63 4.35 -5.31
N ALA A 187 0.51 5.57 -5.81
CA ALA A 187 -0.60 5.98 -6.67
C ALA A 187 -0.71 5.09 -7.93
N ALA A 188 0.43 4.76 -8.55
CA ALA A 188 0.46 3.84 -9.70
C ALA A 188 0.02 2.42 -9.33
N ALA A 189 0.45 1.90 -8.18
CA ALA A 189 0.06 0.57 -7.71
C ALA A 189 -1.43 0.51 -7.34
N LEU A 190 -1.99 1.57 -6.74
CA LEU A 190 -3.42 1.69 -6.46
C LEU A 190 -4.25 1.75 -7.74
N ALA A 191 -3.75 2.38 -8.80
CA ALA A 191 -4.44 2.39 -10.09
C ALA A 191 -4.63 0.98 -10.67
N GLY A 192 -3.75 0.03 -10.35
CA GLY A 192 -3.92 -1.38 -10.72
C GLY A 192 -4.99 -2.13 -9.92
N ILE A 193 -5.39 -1.62 -8.76
CA ILE A 193 -6.47 -2.19 -7.93
C ILE A 193 -7.84 -1.71 -8.43
N LEU A 194 -7.90 -0.48 -8.94
CA LEU A 194 -9.13 0.12 -9.45
C LEU A 194 -9.66 -0.68 -10.66
N PRO A 195 -10.98 -0.84 -10.79
CA PRO A 195 -11.56 -1.47 -11.97
C PRO A 195 -11.18 -0.68 -13.23
N GLY A 196 -10.84 -1.39 -14.31
CA GLY A 196 -10.64 -0.77 -15.63
C GLY A 196 -11.87 0.02 -16.08
N LYS A 197 -11.70 1.09 -16.87
CA LYS A 197 -12.83 1.95 -17.28
C LYS A 197 -13.72 1.26 -18.32
N PRO A 198 -14.98 0.95 -17.95
CA PRO A 198 -16.11 1.50 -18.70
C PRO A 198 -17.23 1.98 -17.75
N GLY A 199 -17.48 3.29 -17.73
CA GLY A 199 -18.53 3.93 -16.93
C GLY A 199 -18.38 5.47 -16.88
N PRO A 200 -19.38 6.20 -16.35
CA PRO A 200 -19.27 7.65 -16.15
C PRO A 200 -18.09 8.01 -15.23
N PRO A 201 -17.65 9.29 -15.20
CA PRO A 201 -16.59 9.71 -14.30
C PRO A 201 -16.99 9.48 -12.83
N THR A 202 -16.39 8.46 -12.24
CA THR A 202 -16.57 8.08 -10.83
C THR A 202 -15.51 8.75 -9.97
N ALA A 203 -15.94 9.41 -8.89
CA ALA A 203 -15.04 9.88 -7.85
C ALA A 203 -14.55 8.70 -7.01
N VAL A 204 -13.28 8.69 -6.61
CA VAL A 204 -12.74 7.65 -5.72
C VAL A 204 -12.54 8.24 -4.34
N ILE A 205 -13.13 7.61 -3.33
CA ILE A 205 -12.90 7.94 -1.93
C ILE A 205 -11.95 6.88 -1.36
N LEU A 206 -10.73 7.28 -1.04
CA LEU A 206 -9.79 6.46 -0.30
C LEU A 206 -10.24 6.42 1.16
N VAL A 207 -10.48 5.23 1.70
CA VAL A 207 -11.00 5.06 3.06
C VAL A 207 -9.92 4.48 3.97
N GLY A 208 -9.32 5.32 4.80
CA GLY A 208 -8.40 4.88 5.85
C GLY A 208 -9.13 4.44 7.11
N HIS A 209 -8.41 3.81 8.05
CA HIS A 209 -8.98 3.52 9.37
C HIS A 209 -9.19 4.82 10.17
N GLY A 210 -8.19 5.70 10.20
CA GLY A 210 -8.21 6.93 11.01
C GLY A 210 -7.78 6.70 12.44
N HIS A 211 -7.96 7.74 13.26
CA HIS A 211 -7.70 7.70 14.69
C HIS A 211 -8.52 8.81 15.38
N GLU A 212 -9.21 8.49 16.48
CA GLU A 212 -10.18 9.39 17.14
C GLU A 212 -9.68 10.81 17.42
N ARG A 213 -8.40 10.97 17.78
CA ARG A 213 -7.84 12.22 18.32
C ARG A 213 -6.79 12.90 17.45
N GLN A 214 -6.53 12.39 16.25
CA GLN A 214 -5.47 12.95 15.40
C GLN A 214 -5.97 13.09 13.97
N PRO A 215 -5.77 14.28 13.34
CA PRO A 215 -6.01 14.41 11.92
C PRO A 215 -5.06 13.49 11.15
N LEU A 216 -5.44 13.22 9.90
CA LEU A 216 -4.66 12.50 8.91
C LEU A 216 -3.15 12.64 9.03
N ALA A 217 -2.46 11.49 9.06
CA ALA A 217 -1.03 11.44 8.83
C ALA A 217 -0.71 12.09 7.46
N GLY A 218 0.29 12.99 7.43
CA GLY A 218 0.61 13.82 6.25
C GLY A 218 0.86 13.03 4.95
N GLY A 219 1.20 11.73 5.05
CA GLY A 219 1.37 10.85 3.90
C GLY A 219 0.07 10.64 3.07
N TYR A 220 -1.11 10.65 3.69
CA TYR A 220 -2.38 10.54 2.95
C TYR A 220 -2.64 11.79 2.10
N GLY A 221 -2.36 12.98 2.63
CA GLY A 221 -2.49 14.24 1.89
C GLY A 221 -1.58 14.28 0.67
N GLN A 222 -0.31 13.84 0.82
CA GLN A 222 0.64 13.74 -0.29
C GLN A 222 0.18 12.74 -1.37
N LEU A 223 -0.37 11.59 -0.96
CA LEU A 223 -0.92 10.61 -1.88
C LEU A 223 -2.11 11.18 -2.65
N LEU A 224 -3.02 11.86 -1.95
CA LEU A 224 -4.21 12.47 -2.52
C LEU A 224 -3.84 13.56 -3.54
N GLN A 225 -2.82 14.37 -3.24
CA GLN A 225 -2.31 15.38 -4.16
C GLN A 225 -1.79 14.75 -5.47
N VAL A 226 -0.98 13.69 -5.38
CA VAL A 226 -0.45 12.99 -6.56
C VAL A 226 -1.57 12.36 -7.38
N LEU A 227 -2.56 11.74 -6.74
CA LEU A 227 -3.71 11.15 -7.42
C LEU A 227 -4.54 12.21 -8.13
N ARG A 228 -4.79 13.38 -7.51
CA ARG A 228 -5.52 14.49 -8.15
C ARG A 228 -4.78 15.07 -9.35
N GLN A 229 -3.43 15.10 -9.33
CA GLN A 229 -2.61 15.53 -10.47
C GLN A 229 -2.77 14.63 -11.70
N SER A 230 -3.26 13.40 -11.54
CA SER A 230 -3.60 12.51 -12.68
C SER A 230 -4.88 12.94 -13.43
N GLY A 231 -5.59 13.98 -12.96
CA GLY A 231 -6.84 14.46 -13.54
C GLY A 231 -8.09 13.73 -13.04
N GLY A 232 -7.94 12.80 -12.08
CA GLY A 232 -9.06 12.12 -11.44
C GLY A 232 -9.62 12.88 -10.23
N ARG A 233 -10.86 12.54 -9.86
CA ARG A 233 -11.54 13.09 -8.68
C ARG A 233 -11.33 12.17 -7.49
N TYR A 234 -10.32 12.49 -6.68
CA TYR A 234 -9.98 11.71 -5.50
C TYR A 234 -10.30 12.47 -4.23
N TYR A 235 -10.84 11.74 -3.27
CA TYR A 235 -11.14 12.20 -1.92
C TYR A 235 -10.56 11.21 -0.92
N PHE A 236 -10.49 11.64 0.33
CA PHE A 236 -10.11 10.78 1.43
C PHE A 236 -11.16 10.92 2.53
N GLY A 237 -11.45 9.81 3.19
CA GLY A 237 -12.15 9.79 4.46
C GLY A 237 -11.59 8.69 5.37
N ALA A 238 -11.88 8.78 6.64
CA ALA A 238 -11.49 7.82 7.65
C ALA A 238 -12.72 7.29 8.40
N LEU A 239 -12.68 6.00 8.74
CA LEU A 239 -13.71 5.37 9.55
C LEU A 239 -13.79 5.96 10.96
N GLU A 240 -12.66 6.39 11.51
CA GLU A 240 -12.55 6.97 12.84
C GLU A 240 -11.88 8.35 12.80
N GLY A 241 -12.27 9.21 13.73
CA GLY A 241 -11.68 10.55 13.89
C GLY A 241 -12.37 11.64 13.09
N THR A 242 -11.62 12.68 12.76
CA THR A 242 -12.15 13.95 12.24
C THR A 242 -12.40 13.95 10.74
N ASP A 243 -11.73 13.08 9.98
CA ASP A 243 -11.86 12.96 8.52
C ASP A 243 -13.06 12.08 8.15
N SER A 244 -14.18 12.24 8.85
CA SER A 244 -15.37 11.39 8.74
C SER A 244 -16.12 11.59 7.41
N LEU A 245 -17.03 10.65 7.10
CA LEU A 245 -17.93 10.80 5.96
C LEU A 245 -18.75 12.09 6.04
N ASP A 246 -19.21 12.47 7.23
CA ASP A 246 -20.01 13.70 7.40
C ASP A 246 -19.25 14.95 6.99
N ALA A 247 -17.96 15.05 7.33
CA ALA A 247 -17.10 16.14 6.88
C ALA A 247 -16.93 16.12 5.35
N LEU A 248 -16.85 14.93 4.76
CA LEU A 248 -16.66 14.75 3.33
C LEU A 248 -17.91 15.08 2.50
N LEU A 249 -19.12 14.86 3.04
CA LEU A 249 -20.38 15.07 2.32
C LEU A 249 -20.56 16.50 1.79
N ALA A 250 -20.13 17.51 2.56
CA ALA A 250 -20.19 18.90 2.13
C ALA A 250 -19.31 19.15 0.90
N VAL A 251 -18.10 18.58 0.88
CA VAL A 251 -17.16 18.68 -0.24
C VAL A 251 -17.69 17.95 -1.47
N LEU A 252 -18.25 16.74 -1.29
CA LEU A 252 -18.84 15.96 -2.39
C LEU A 252 -20.01 16.71 -3.05
N ALA A 253 -20.83 17.40 -2.24
CA ALA A 253 -21.94 18.21 -2.73
C ALA A 253 -21.46 19.44 -3.52
N GLN A 254 -20.46 20.16 -3.00
CA GLN A 254 -19.85 21.31 -3.68
C GLN A 254 -19.27 20.93 -5.04
N ASP A 255 -18.59 19.79 -5.11
CA ASP A 255 -18.01 19.31 -6.36
C ASP A 255 -19.05 18.60 -7.26
N GLN A 256 -20.33 18.52 -6.85
CA GLN A 256 -21.40 17.86 -7.61
C GLN A 256 -21.10 16.38 -7.93
N VAL A 257 -20.53 15.64 -6.97
CA VAL A 257 -20.29 14.20 -7.10
C VAL A 257 -21.63 13.43 -7.12
N ARG A 258 -21.80 12.55 -8.10
CA ARG A 258 -22.98 11.67 -8.22
C ARG A 258 -22.68 10.18 -8.17
N ASN A 259 -21.44 9.80 -8.45
CA ASN A 259 -20.98 8.41 -8.44
C ASN A 259 -19.67 8.32 -7.67
N VAL A 260 -19.62 7.45 -6.68
CA VAL A 260 -18.43 7.20 -5.85
C VAL A 260 -18.05 5.72 -5.82
N LEU A 261 -16.75 5.48 -5.86
CA LEU A 261 -16.14 4.21 -5.53
C LEU A 261 -15.38 4.37 -4.21
N LEU A 262 -15.77 3.61 -3.19
CA LEU A 262 -15.02 3.52 -1.95
C LEU A 262 -13.88 2.51 -2.13
N LEU A 263 -12.65 2.95 -1.90
CA LEU A 263 -11.45 2.12 -1.93
C LEU A 263 -10.84 2.06 -0.52
N PRO A 264 -10.97 0.94 0.20
CA PRO A 264 -10.31 0.75 1.49
C PRO A 264 -8.79 0.81 1.33
N LEU A 265 -8.14 1.70 2.08
CA LEU A 265 -6.69 1.72 2.29
C LEU A 265 -6.35 0.98 3.58
N LEU A 266 -6.60 -0.33 3.59
CA LEU A 266 -6.38 -1.22 4.72
C LEU A 266 -5.62 -2.45 4.26
N VAL A 267 -4.66 -2.92 5.07
CA VAL A 267 -3.87 -4.14 4.77
C VAL A 267 -4.68 -5.41 5.02
N LEU A 268 -5.49 -5.43 6.09
CA LEU A 268 -6.39 -6.54 6.37
C LEU A 268 -7.82 -6.04 6.26
N ILE A 269 -8.64 -6.73 5.48
CA ILE A 269 -10.08 -6.48 5.45
C ILE A 269 -10.69 -7.12 6.69
N GLY A 270 -11.18 -6.26 7.57
CA GLY A 270 -11.88 -6.66 8.78
C GLY A 270 -13.35 -6.28 8.72
N ARG A 271 -14.02 -6.49 9.86
CA ARG A 271 -15.43 -6.21 10.06
C ARG A 271 -15.85 -4.81 9.61
N HIS A 272 -15.02 -3.82 9.90
CA HIS A 272 -15.27 -2.42 9.54
C HIS A 272 -15.54 -2.21 8.04
N VAL A 273 -14.87 -2.94 7.15
CA VAL A 273 -15.16 -2.82 5.71
C VAL A 273 -16.53 -3.41 5.37
N LYS A 274 -16.86 -4.57 5.95
CA LYS A 274 -18.10 -5.29 5.69
C LYS A 274 -19.33 -4.63 6.30
N GLU A 275 -19.18 -4.02 7.47
CA GLU A 275 -20.28 -3.41 8.22
C GLU A 275 -20.34 -1.90 8.02
N ASP A 276 -19.22 -1.19 8.19
CA ASP A 276 -19.22 0.28 8.19
C ASP A 276 -19.09 0.87 6.78
N LEU A 277 -18.37 0.24 5.85
CA LEU A 277 -18.34 0.71 4.46
C LEU A 277 -19.47 0.09 3.63
N ALA A 278 -19.50 -1.25 3.58
CA ALA A 278 -20.32 -2.04 2.67
C ALA A 278 -21.51 -2.72 3.37
N GLY A 279 -21.86 -2.32 4.59
CA GLY A 279 -22.98 -2.92 5.30
C GLY A 279 -24.32 -2.60 4.66
N PRO A 280 -25.37 -3.41 4.90
CA PRO A 280 -26.74 -3.04 4.55
C PRO A 280 -27.35 -2.04 5.55
N GLY A 281 -26.76 -1.90 6.75
CA GLY A 281 -27.25 -1.02 7.80
C GLY A 281 -27.24 0.47 7.40
N ALA A 282 -28.15 1.24 7.99
CA ALA A 282 -28.31 2.67 7.71
C ALA A 282 -27.07 3.50 8.09
N GLY A 283 -26.26 3.02 9.03
CA GLY A 283 -24.99 3.64 9.43
C GLY A 283 -23.81 3.36 8.50
N SER A 284 -23.95 2.47 7.52
CA SER A 284 -22.86 2.20 6.57
C SER A 284 -22.67 3.37 5.60
N TRP A 285 -21.44 3.61 5.17
CA TRP A 285 -21.11 4.68 4.23
C TRP A 285 -21.88 4.52 2.92
N ARG A 286 -22.00 3.29 2.41
CA ARG A 286 -22.80 2.99 1.22
C ARG A 286 -24.25 3.42 1.39
N SER A 287 -24.90 3.07 2.51
CA SER A 287 -26.28 3.45 2.76
C SER A 287 -26.44 4.98 2.89
N ILE A 288 -25.53 5.63 3.62
CA ILE A 288 -25.53 7.09 3.85
C ILE A 288 -25.36 7.86 2.54
N LEU A 289 -24.48 7.41 1.65
CA LEU A 289 -24.22 8.03 0.34
C LEU A 289 -25.41 7.82 -0.61
N ASN A 290 -25.94 6.59 -0.69
CA ASN A 290 -27.08 6.27 -1.53
C ASN A 290 -28.34 7.05 -1.12
N ALA A 291 -28.59 7.20 0.19
CA ALA A 291 -29.69 8.00 0.72
C ALA A 291 -29.63 9.49 0.34
N ARG A 292 -28.44 9.99 0.01
CA ARG A 292 -28.21 11.37 -0.49
C ARG A 292 -28.17 11.47 -2.02
N GLY A 293 -28.56 10.41 -2.72
CA GLY A 293 -28.57 10.37 -4.19
C GLY A 293 -27.18 10.32 -4.82
N ILE A 294 -26.17 9.83 -4.08
CA ILE A 294 -24.83 9.55 -4.59
C ILE A 294 -24.72 8.04 -4.75
N SER A 295 -24.65 7.55 -5.99
CA SER A 295 -24.47 6.12 -6.26
C SER A 295 -23.13 5.65 -5.72
N CYS A 296 -23.16 4.68 -4.81
CA CYS A 296 -21.97 4.21 -4.11
C CYS A 296 -21.66 2.73 -4.43
N GLN A 297 -20.46 2.50 -4.97
CA GLN A 297 -19.85 1.17 -5.06
C GLN A 297 -18.75 1.05 -4.02
N VAL A 298 -18.58 -0.13 -3.42
CA VAL A 298 -17.47 -0.41 -2.51
C VAL A 298 -16.58 -1.45 -3.16
N LEU A 299 -15.30 -1.13 -3.28
CA LEU A 299 -14.32 -2.12 -3.68
C LEU A 299 -13.87 -2.87 -2.42
N GLU A 300 -14.47 -4.02 -2.15
CA GLU A 300 -14.13 -4.88 -1.01
C GLU A 300 -12.80 -5.62 -1.25
N ARG A 301 -11.73 -4.84 -1.44
CA ARG A 301 -10.38 -5.31 -1.70
C ARG A 301 -9.39 -4.73 -0.72
N SER A 302 -8.41 -5.54 -0.35
CA SER A 302 -7.27 -5.12 0.44
C SER A 302 -6.22 -4.43 -0.44
N ILE A 303 -5.41 -3.54 0.12
CA ILE A 303 -4.18 -3.12 -0.57
C ILE A 303 -3.20 -4.29 -0.74
N ALA A 304 -3.34 -5.35 0.07
CA ALA A 304 -2.60 -6.61 -0.08
C ALA A 304 -3.01 -7.41 -1.32
N ASP A 305 -4.08 -7.03 -2.03
CA ASP A 305 -4.45 -7.65 -3.31
C ASP A 305 -3.56 -7.18 -4.46
N SER A 306 -2.79 -6.11 -4.26
CA SER A 306 -1.78 -5.64 -5.22
C SER A 306 -0.40 -6.19 -4.85
N GLU A 307 0.05 -7.21 -5.60
CA GLU A 307 1.40 -7.75 -5.47
C GLU A 307 2.45 -6.65 -5.71
N ASP A 308 2.27 -5.81 -6.73
CA ASP A 308 3.15 -4.66 -7.01
C ASP A 308 3.27 -3.71 -5.81
N LEU A 309 2.18 -3.49 -5.08
CA LEU A 309 2.19 -2.67 -3.88
C LEU A 309 2.99 -3.33 -2.75
N LEU A 310 2.76 -4.62 -2.49
CA LEU A 310 3.46 -5.37 -1.45
C LEU A 310 4.96 -5.49 -1.73
N LEU A 311 5.34 -5.81 -2.97
CA LEU A 311 6.74 -5.89 -3.39
C LEU A 311 7.42 -4.52 -3.34
N GLY A 312 6.76 -3.47 -3.86
CA GLY A 312 7.27 -2.10 -3.82
C GLY A 312 7.45 -1.56 -2.40
N TRP A 313 6.66 -2.05 -1.45
CA TRP A 313 6.81 -1.72 -0.02
C TRP A 313 7.97 -2.48 0.62
N LEU A 314 8.09 -3.79 0.34
CA LEU A 314 9.00 -4.68 1.05
C LEU A 314 10.43 -4.72 0.48
N GLU A 315 10.60 -4.67 -0.84
CA GLU A 315 11.92 -4.74 -1.50
C GLU A 315 12.91 -3.64 -1.05
N PRO A 316 12.48 -2.37 -0.83
CA PRO A 316 13.35 -1.35 -0.28
C PRO A 316 13.90 -1.69 1.10
N LEU A 317 13.13 -2.42 1.94
CA LEU A 317 13.58 -2.86 3.25
C LEU A 317 14.69 -3.93 3.13
N ARG A 318 14.55 -4.85 2.16
CA ARG A 318 15.57 -5.89 1.88
C ARG A 318 16.92 -5.29 1.47
N THR A 319 16.88 -4.21 0.71
CA THR A 319 18.09 -3.57 0.16
C THR A 319 18.63 -2.44 1.04
N ALA A 320 18.02 -2.22 2.21
CA ALA A 320 18.44 -1.18 3.13
C ALA A 320 19.91 -1.41 3.57
N PRO A 321 20.74 -0.35 3.54
CA PRO A 321 22.10 -0.35 4.10
C PRO A 321 22.15 -0.99 5.49
N ASP A 322 21.21 -0.60 6.35
CA ASP A 322 21.11 -1.06 7.73
C ASP A 322 20.77 -2.54 7.85
N LEU A 323 20.15 -3.17 6.83
CA LEU A 323 19.94 -4.62 6.84
C LEU A 323 21.12 -5.38 6.23
N THR A 324 21.76 -4.78 5.22
CA THR A 324 22.78 -5.44 4.39
C THR A 324 24.22 -5.21 4.85
N GLY A 325 24.43 -4.29 5.80
CA GLY A 325 25.76 -3.89 6.28
C GLY A 325 26.58 -3.06 5.28
N LYS A 326 25.96 -2.56 4.20
CA LYS A 326 26.61 -1.71 3.20
C LYS A 326 26.46 -0.22 3.56
N PRO A 327 27.39 0.66 3.15
CA PRO A 327 27.24 2.10 3.39
C PRO A 327 26.05 2.69 2.62
N ALA A 328 25.35 3.64 3.25
CA ALA A 328 24.17 4.28 2.67
C ALA A 328 24.57 5.17 1.48
N ALA A 329 24.21 4.76 0.26
CA ALA A 329 24.43 5.53 -0.97
C ALA A 329 23.46 6.72 -1.09
N GLY A 330 23.42 7.60 -0.09
CA GLY A 330 22.60 8.82 -0.09
C GLY A 330 21.08 8.61 -0.03
N ARG A 331 20.61 7.40 0.28
CA ARG A 331 19.18 7.12 0.46
C ARG A 331 18.81 7.26 1.95
N HIS A 332 17.71 7.96 2.24
CA HIS A 332 17.12 7.95 3.58
C HIS A 332 16.78 6.51 3.98
N SER A 333 17.17 6.09 5.19
CA SER A 333 16.84 4.74 5.66
C SER A 333 15.33 4.63 5.90
N ARG A 334 14.74 3.55 5.37
CA ARG A 334 13.36 3.11 5.69
C ARG A 334 13.34 2.14 6.87
N LEU A 335 14.44 2.03 7.61
CA LEU A 335 14.57 1.20 8.79
C LEU A 335 14.87 2.08 10.01
N THR A 336 14.23 1.74 11.13
CA THR A 336 14.56 2.27 12.45
C THR A 336 15.22 1.13 13.24
N PHE A 337 16.42 1.39 13.78
CA PHE A 337 17.12 0.44 14.64
C PHE A 337 16.57 0.54 16.06
N LEU A 338 16.19 -0.58 16.67
CA LEU A 338 15.71 -0.62 18.05
C LEU A 338 16.73 -1.24 19.02
N ALA A 339 17.47 -2.24 18.57
CA ALA A 339 18.56 -2.91 19.30
C ALA A 339 19.42 -3.70 18.32
#